data_AF-A0A136M3W7-F1
#
_entry.id   AF-A0A136M3W7-F1
#
_cell.length_a   1.000
_cell.length_b   1.000
_cell.length_c   1.000
_cell.angle_alpha   90.00
_cell.angle_beta   90.00
_cell.angle_gamma   90.00
#
_symmetry.space_group_name_H-M   'P 1'
#
loop_
_entity.id
_entity.type
_entity.pdbx_description
1 polymer ?
#
loop_
_entity_poly.entity_id
_entity_poly.type
_entity_poly.pdbx_seq_one_letter_code
_entity_poly.pdbx_strand_id
1 'polypeptide(L)'
;MKLSKQIFSFIKYVQPGWYFLLPAFEGSCYWVDVQKLTVEDCSKIDLDYGYRQRESMLRDAAYQLLLKGFISADKNLSLILTDGTIPIADEYRFLRRHYHAWWSWYVFVLRCFTFHNPVQEFRGFMQARRVKRLALYAQVYSHVVRENLETLPLVSVIIPTLNRYEHLRNIFA
;
A
#
# COMPACT_ATOMS: atom_id res chain seq x y z
N MET A 1 -14.75 5.37 -17.35
CA MET A 1 -13.35 5.13 -16.97
C MET A 1 -13.36 4.17 -15.80
N LYS A 2 -12.95 2.90 -15.98
CA LYS A 2 -12.82 2.00 -14.83
C LYS A 2 -11.58 2.49 -14.06
N LEU A 3 -11.67 2.57 -12.75
CA LEU A 3 -10.52 2.88 -11.91
C LEU A 3 -9.84 1.55 -11.59
N SER A 4 -8.56 1.41 -11.89
CA SER A 4 -7.83 0.20 -11.53
C SER A 4 -7.87 0.03 -10.02
N LYS A 5 -8.38 -1.11 -9.59
CA LYS A 5 -8.73 -1.35 -8.17
C LYS A 5 -7.50 -1.54 -7.28
N GLN A 6 -6.32 -1.81 -7.83
CA GLN A 6 -5.18 -2.33 -7.08
C GLN A 6 -3.89 -1.59 -7.44
N ILE A 7 -3.08 -1.32 -6.42
CA ILE A 7 -1.81 -0.61 -6.58
C ILE A 7 -0.74 -1.45 -7.28
N PHE A 8 -0.66 -2.74 -6.93
CA PHE A 8 0.17 -3.76 -7.57
C PHE A 8 -0.58 -5.09 -7.59
N SER A 9 -0.46 -5.82 -8.68
CA SER A 9 -1.18 -7.09 -8.88
C SER A 9 -0.61 -8.21 -8.02
N PHE A 10 0.69 -8.17 -7.70
CA PHE A 10 1.36 -9.26 -6.98
C PHE A 10 1.03 -9.29 -5.49
N ILE A 11 0.47 -8.20 -4.94
CA ILE A 11 0.05 -8.13 -3.53
C ILE A 11 -0.95 -9.23 -3.20
N LYS A 12 -1.85 -9.59 -4.13
CA LYS A 12 -2.86 -10.63 -3.93
C LYS A 12 -2.27 -12.01 -3.57
N TYR A 13 -1.03 -12.28 -3.99
CA TYR A 13 -0.37 -13.55 -3.68
C TYR A 13 0.22 -13.58 -2.27
N VAL A 14 0.54 -12.40 -1.72
CA VAL A 14 1.19 -12.27 -0.41
C VAL A 14 0.16 -11.96 0.68
N GLN A 15 -0.80 -11.08 0.38
CA GLN A 15 -1.84 -10.63 1.31
C GLN A 15 -3.21 -10.59 0.60
N PRO A 16 -3.81 -11.74 0.25
CA PRO A 16 -5.10 -11.79 -0.44
C PRO A 16 -6.25 -11.17 0.37
N GLY A 17 -6.18 -11.23 1.71
CA GLY A 17 -7.18 -10.67 2.62
C GLY A 17 -6.97 -9.21 2.99
N TRP A 18 -6.07 -8.48 2.30
CA TRP A 18 -5.76 -7.11 2.67
C TRP A 18 -6.88 -6.16 2.26
N TYR A 19 -7.37 -5.36 3.21
CA TYR A 19 -8.53 -4.47 3.00
C TYR A 19 -8.34 -3.50 1.84
N PHE A 20 -7.12 -3.02 1.61
CA PHE A 20 -6.81 -2.06 0.53
C PHE A 20 -6.76 -2.68 -0.88
N LEU A 21 -7.03 -3.98 -1.01
CA LEU A 21 -7.32 -4.61 -2.30
C LEU A 21 -8.80 -4.42 -2.73
N LEU A 22 -9.66 -4.03 -1.78
CA LEU A 22 -11.06 -3.72 -2.05
C LEU A 22 -11.16 -2.35 -2.72
N PRO A 23 -12.19 -2.14 -3.58
CA PRO A 23 -12.43 -0.83 -4.15
C PRO A 23 -12.64 0.20 -3.04
N ALA A 24 -12.12 1.41 -3.28
CA ALA A 24 -12.37 2.57 -2.43
C ALA A 24 -13.87 2.78 -2.25
N PHE A 25 -14.31 3.12 -1.02
CA PHE A 25 -15.63 3.71 -0.85
C PHE A 25 -15.65 5.08 -1.55
N GLU A 26 -16.80 5.46 -2.10
CA GLU A 26 -16.93 6.74 -2.82
C GLU A 26 -16.45 7.90 -1.96
N GLY A 27 -15.44 8.62 -2.47
CA GLY A 27 -14.85 9.78 -1.79
C GLY A 27 -13.71 9.49 -0.80
N SER A 28 -13.34 8.23 -0.56
CA SER A 28 -12.16 7.88 0.23
C SER A 28 -10.88 7.92 -0.61
N CYS A 29 -9.83 8.59 -0.08
CA CYS A 29 -8.51 8.65 -0.70
C CYS A 29 -7.48 8.04 0.25
N TYR A 30 -7.09 6.79 -0.01
CA TYR A 30 -6.00 6.13 0.72
C TYR A 30 -4.68 6.16 -0.07
N TRP A 31 -4.72 6.28 -1.39
CA TRP A 31 -3.54 6.47 -2.22
C TRP A 31 -3.28 7.96 -2.42
N VAL A 32 -2.22 8.45 -1.80
CA VAL A 32 -1.81 9.86 -1.88
C VAL A 32 -0.72 10.04 -2.93
N ASP A 33 -0.85 11.09 -3.74
CA ASP A 33 0.14 11.48 -4.72
C ASP A 33 1.29 12.23 -4.05
N VAL A 34 2.47 11.62 -4.10
CA VAL A 34 3.67 12.16 -3.48
C VAL A 34 4.09 13.49 -4.08
N GLN A 35 3.74 13.76 -5.33
CA GLN A 35 4.11 15.01 -6.00
C GLN A 35 3.37 16.23 -5.43
N LYS A 36 2.27 16.01 -4.71
CA LYS A 36 1.43 17.07 -4.14
C LYS A 36 1.72 17.32 -2.65
N LEU A 37 2.69 16.60 -2.08
CA LEU A 37 3.04 16.69 -0.67
C LEU A 37 4.04 17.83 -0.40
N THR A 38 4.13 18.22 0.87
CA THR A 38 5.14 19.15 1.35
C THR A 38 6.54 18.54 1.29
N VAL A 39 7.57 19.37 1.29
CA VAL A 39 8.98 18.92 1.26
C VAL A 39 9.32 18.06 2.47
N GLU A 40 8.74 18.37 3.63
CA GLU A 40 8.94 17.61 4.87
C GLU A 40 8.41 16.18 4.75
N ASP A 41 7.23 16.01 4.17
CA ASP A 41 6.62 14.69 3.97
C ASP A 41 7.38 13.87 2.93
N CYS A 42 7.82 14.52 1.85
CA CYS A 42 8.65 13.89 0.83
C CYS A 42 9.97 13.36 1.39
N SER A 43 10.57 14.01 2.39
CA SER A 43 11.83 13.56 3.01
C SER A 43 11.72 12.19 3.71
N LYS A 44 10.50 11.79 4.11
CA LYS A 44 10.23 10.52 4.78
C LYS A 44 10.03 9.37 3.80
N ILE A 45 9.97 9.64 2.50
CA ILE A 45 9.64 8.65 1.46
C ILE A 45 10.91 8.32 0.68
N ASP A 46 11.13 7.03 0.41
CA ASP A 46 12.24 6.60 -0.42
C ASP A 46 11.76 6.37 -1.87
N LEU A 47 12.00 7.33 -2.75
CA LEU A 47 11.66 7.21 -4.17
C LEU A 47 12.68 6.34 -4.91
N ASP A 48 12.23 5.22 -5.46
CA ASP A 48 13.10 4.33 -6.24
C ASP A 48 12.97 4.62 -7.72
N TYR A 49 14.01 5.21 -8.30
CA TYR A 49 14.04 5.53 -9.74
C TYR A 49 14.31 4.33 -10.63
N GLY A 50 14.54 3.14 -10.08
CA GLY A 50 14.80 1.96 -10.88
C GLY A 50 13.54 1.20 -11.34
N TYR A 51 12.34 1.68 -11.01
CA TYR A 51 11.13 1.23 -11.69
C TYR A 51 11.19 1.61 -13.17
N ARG A 52 10.69 0.75 -14.06
CA ARG A 52 10.65 1.05 -15.50
C ARG A 52 9.65 2.14 -15.83
N GLN A 53 8.51 2.14 -15.15
CA GLN A 53 7.48 3.15 -15.32
C GLN A 53 7.47 4.14 -14.16
N ARG A 54 7.36 5.42 -14.50
CA ARG A 54 7.16 6.49 -13.50
C ARG A 54 5.89 6.27 -12.68
N GLU A 55 4.83 5.74 -13.29
CA GLU A 55 3.60 5.40 -12.56
C GLU A 55 3.84 4.36 -11.46
N SER A 56 4.65 3.32 -11.74
CA SER A 56 4.97 2.27 -10.76
C SER A 56 5.75 2.81 -9.57
N MET A 57 6.66 3.76 -9.82
CA MET A 57 7.37 4.47 -8.76
C MET A 57 6.40 5.29 -7.86
N LEU A 58 5.45 6.00 -8.45
CA LEU A 58 4.47 6.79 -7.69
C LEU A 58 3.52 5.89 -6.87
N ARG A 59 3.11 4.76 -7.44
CA ARG A 59 2.34 3.73 -6.74
C ARG A 59 3.11 3.15 -5.56
N ASP A 60 4.40 2.84 -5.75
CA ASP A 60 5.26 2.37 -4.66
C ASP A 60 5.36 3.39 -3.53
N ALA A 61 5.52 4.67 -3.88
CA ALA A 61 5.61 5.76 -2.93
C ALA A 61 4.28 5.98 -2.17
N ALA A 62 3.13 5.90 -2.84
CA ALA A 62 1.81 5.93 -2.21
C ALA A 62 1.60 4.74 -1.27
N TYR A 63 2.10 3.56 -1.62
CA TYR A 63 2.09 2.39 -0.75
C TYR A 63 2.94 2.60 0.52
N GLN A 64 4.14 3.20 0.37
CA GLN A 64 4.97 3.56 1.52
C GLN A 64 4.27 4.54 2.47
N LEU A 65 3.61 5.57 1.92
CA LEU A 65 2.86 6.55 2.70
C LEU A 65 1.77 5.91 3.55
N LEU A 66 0.97 5.05 2.93
CA LEU A 66 -0.09 4.32 3.63
C LEU A 66 0.48 3.49 4.78
N LEU A 67 1.56 2.74 4.53
CA LEU A 67 2.20 1.91 5.57
C LEU A 67 2.87 2.73 6.68
N LYS A 68 3.34 3.95 6.36
CA LYS A 68 3.84 4.90 7.36
C LYS A 68 2.72 5.62 8.11
N GLY A 69 1.46 5.33 7.78
CA GLY A 69 0.27 5.87 8.43
C GLY A 69 -0.20 7.20 7.88
N PHE A 70 0.28 7.68 6.74
CA PHE A 70 -0.23 8.92 6.15
C PHE A 70 -1.59 8.65 5.50
N ILE A 71 -2.64 9.27 6.04
CA ILE A 71 -4.00 9.21 5.50
C ILE A 71 -4.52 10.65 5.46
N SER A 72 -5.10 11.04 4.33
CA SER A 72 -5.71 12.37 4.17
C SER A 72 -7.12 12.23 3.61
N ALA A 73 -8.02 13.09 4.08
CA ALA A 73 -9.38 13.21 3.55
C ALA A 73 -9.45 14.14 2.32
N ASP A 74 -8.37 14.87 2.02
CA ASP A 74 -8.34 15.79 0.88
C ASP A 74 -8.23 15.02 -0.44
N LYS A 75 -9.31 15.07 -1.23
CA LYS A 75 -9.37 14.44 -2.56
C LYS A 75 -8.35 15.01 -3.54
N ASN A 76 -7.91 16.25 -3.35
CA ASN A 76 -6.90 16.87 -4.23
C ASN A 76 -5.57 16.15 -4.16
N LEU A 77 -5.24 15.57 -2.99
CA LEU A 77 -4.02 14.81 -2.77
C LEU A 77 -4.10 13.38 -3.31
N SER A 78 -5.23 12.97 -3.89
CA SER A 78 -5.38 11.62 -4.41
C SER A 78 -4.46 11.32 -5.60
N LEU A 79 -3.89 10.11 -5.58
CA LEU A 79 -3.20 9.51 -6.69
C LEU A 79 -4.22 8.86 -7.62
N ILE A 80 -4.22 9.28 -8.88
CA ILE A 80 -5.05 8.69 -9.93
C ILE A 80 -4.36 7.41 -10.40
N LEU A 81 -4.98 6.26 -10.15
CA LEU A 81 -4.48 4.97 -10.64
C LEU A 81 -4.96 4.71 -12.06
N THR A 82 -4.06 4.87 -13.03
CA THR A 82 -4.32 4.54 -14.44
C THR A 82 -4.53 3.03 -14.62
N ASP A 83 -5.42 2.61 -15.52
CA ASP A 83 -5.66 1.20 -15.88
C ASP A 83 -4.50 0.53 -16.64
N GLY A 84 -3.34 1.19 -16.72
CA GLY A 84 -2.14 0.66 -17.35
C GLY A 84 -1.67 -0.64 -16.70
N THR A 85 -1.24 -1.59 -17.54
CA THR A 85 -0.61 -2.82 -17.08
C THR A 85 0.77 -2.50 -16.50
N ILE A 86 0.96 -2.80 -15.22
CA ILE A 86 2.25 -2.67 -14.56
C ILE A 86 3.20 -3.72 -15.15
N PRO A 87 4.44 -3.35 -15.52
CA PRO A 87 5.43 -4.31 -16.00
C PRO A 87 5.73 -5.37 -14.94
N ILE A 88 5.85 -6.63 -15.36
CA ILE A 88 6.19 -7.75 -14.46
C ILE A 88 7.49 -7.50 -13.68
N ALA A 89 8.46 -6.82 -14.29
CA ALA A 89 9.71 -6.44 -13.61
C ALA A 89 9.47 -5.48 -12.43
N ASP A 90 8.53 -4.54 -12.58
CA ASP A 90 8.17 -3.56 -11.56
C ASP A 90 7.36 -4.21 -10.43
N GLU A 91 6.49 -5.18 -10.75
CA GLU A 91 5.78 -6.00 -9.76
C GLU A 91 6.75 -6.81 -8.87
N TYR A 92 7.75 -7.46 -9.46
CA TYR A 92 8.78 -8.17 -8.67
C TYR A 92 9.64 -7.21 -7.85
N ARG A 93 9.98 -6.04 -8.41
CA ARG A 93 10.75 -5.01 -7.71
C ARG A 93 10.01 -4.52 -6.47
N PHE A 94 8.73 -4.20 -6.60
CA PHE A 94 7.84 -3.85 -5.49
C PHE A 94 7.86 -4.94 -4.42
N LEU A 95 7.66 -6.19 -4.81
CA LEU A 95 7.57 -7.29 -3.86
C LEU A 95 8.89 -7.53 -3.11
N ARG A 96 10.03 -7.40 -3.80
CA ARG A 96 11.38 -7.45 -3.20
C ARG A 96 11.66 -6.30 -2.24
N ARG A 97 11.08 -5.13 -2.49
CA ARG A 97 11.28 -3.93 -1.68
C ARG A 97 10.52 -3.98 -0.37
N HIS A 98 9.28 -4.49 -0.36
CA HIS A 98 8.41 -4.47 0.82
C HIS A 98 8.36 -5.78 1.59
N TYR A 99 8.50 -6.91 0.93
CA TYR A 99 8.36 -8.23 1.55
C TYR A 99 9.70 -8.96 1.65
N HIS A 100 9.72 -10.01 2.47
CA HIS A 100 10.89 -10.89 2.52
C HIS A 100 11.14 -11.57 1.17
N ALA A 101 12.42 -11.78 0.85
CA ALA A 101 12.91 -12.40 -0.38
C ALA A 101 12.16 -13.66 -0.81
N TRP A 102 11.74 -14.47 0.17
CA TRP A 102 11.00 -15.71 -0.01
C TRP A 102 9.70 -15.53 -0.78
N TRP A 103 8.97 -14.43 -0.55
CA TRP A 103 7.71 -14.16 -1.25
C TRP A 103 7.93 -13.99 -2.75
N SER A 104 9.06 -13.45 -3.17
CA SER A 104 9.37 -13.27 -4.60
C SER A 104 9.61 -14.60 -5.28
N TRP A 105 10.23 -15.55 -4.57
CA TRP A 105 10.40 -16.92 -5.04
C TRP A 105 9.06 -17.66 -5.10
N TYR A 106 8.24 -17.54 -4.06
CA TYR A 106 6.91 -18.14 -4.01
C TYR A 106 6.03 -17.67 -5.18
N VAL A 107 5.95 -16.36 -5.42
CA VAL A 107 5.16 -15.80 -6.53
C VAL A 107 5.70 -16.25 -7.88
N PHE A 108 7.02 -16.30 -8.06
CA PHE A 108 7.63 -16.80 -9.29
C PHE A 108 7.24 -18.26 -9.57
N VAL A 109 7.42 -19.15 -8.59
CA VAL A 109 7.07 -20.58 -8.72
C VAL A 109 5.59 -20.76 -9.01
N LEU A 110 4.72 -20.04 -8.28
CA LEU A 110 3.27 -20.09 -8.50
C LEU A 110 2.87 -19.60 -9.90
N ARG A 111 3.51 -18.54 -10.40
CA ARG A 111 3.25 -17.99 -11.75
C ARG A 111 3.75 -18.91 -12.86
N CYS A 112 4.85 -19.64 -12.63
CA CYS A 112 5.29 -20.71 -13.50
C CYS A 112 4.27 -21.86 -13.57
N PHE A 113 3.74 -22.31 -12.42
CA PHE A 113 2.72 -23.38 -12.39
C PHE A 113 1.37 -22.96 -12.98
N THR A 114 1.02 -21.68 -12.91
CA THR A 114 -0.21 -21.13 -13.52
C THR A 114 -0.04 -20.76 -14.99
N PHE A 115 1.03 -21.24 -15.65
CA PHE A 115 1.31 -21.06 -17.08
C PHE A 115 1.36 -19.59 -17.56
N HIS A 116 1.74 -18.66 -16.69
CA HIS A 116 2.12 -17.33 -17.15
C HIS A 116 3.44 -17.40 -17.93
N ASN A 117 3.72 -16.43 -18.82
CA ASN A 117 4.88 -16.46 -19.71
C ASN A 117 6.21 -16.58 -18.92
N PRO A 118 6.84 -17.76 -18.85
CA PRO A 118 7.91 -18.03 -17.89
C PRO A 118 9.19 -17.25 -18.22
N VAL A 119 9.40 -16.91 -19.49
CA VAL A 119 10.57 -16.13 -19.94
C VAL A 119 10.48 -14.70 -19.41
N GLN A 120 9.29 -14.09 -19.45
CA GLN A 120 9.08 -12.73 -18.93
C GLN A 120 9.18 -12.73 -17.40
N GLU A 121 8.61 -13.74 -16.74
CA GLU A 121 8.70 -13.92 -15.29
C GLU A 121 10.15 -14.05 -14.83
N PHE A 122 10.94 -14.89 -15.49
CA PHE A 122 12.35 -15.10 -15.14
C PHE A 122 13.18 -13.81 -15.31
N ARG A 123 12.98 -13.09 -16.43
CA ARG A 123 13.66 -11.80 -16.65
C ARG A 123 13.28 -10.77 -15.58
N GLY A 124 12.01 -10.66 -15.24
CA GLY A 124 11.52 -9.75 -14.19
C GLY A 124 12.10 -10.09 -12.82
N PHE A 125 12.02 -11.36 -12.43
CA PHE A 125 12.56 -11.88 -11.18
C PHE A 125 14.06 -11.63 -11.04
N MET A 126 14.84 -11.90 -12.10
CA MET A 126 16.29 -11.69 -12.11
C MET A 126 16.67 -10.21 -11.97
N GLN A 127 15.91 -9.29 -12.58
CA GLN A 127 16.14 -7.85 -12.43
C GLN A 127 15.88 -7.36 -11.01
N ALA A 128 14.81 -7.86 -10.37
CA ALA A 128 14.46 -7.50 -9.00
C ALA A 128 15.38 -8.12 -7.93
N ARG A 129 16.20 -9.13 -8.28
CA ARG A 129 17.03 -9.89 -7.32
C ARG A 129 17.99 -9.01 -6.51
N ARG A 130 18.49 -7.92 -7.10
CA ARG A 130 19.46 -7.01 -6.44
C ARG A 130 18.79 -5.98 -5.52
N VAL A 131 17.48 -5.87 -5.56
CA VAL A 131 16.72 -4.90 -4.76
C VAL A 131 16.72 -5.34 -3.30
N LYS A 132 17.11 -4.41 -2.42
CA LYS A 132 17.11 -4.59 -0.97
C LYS A 132 15.77 -4.20 -0.39
N ARG A 133 15.39 -4.83 0.73
CA ARG A 133 14.18 -4.49 1.45
C ARG A 133 14.31 -3.12 2.10
N LEU A 134 13.27 -2.32 2.01
CA LEU A 134 13.20 -0.99 2.62
C LEU A 134 12.88 -1.10 4.13
N ALA A 135 13.50 -0.23 4.94
CA ALA A 135 13.18 -0.09 6.36
C ALA A 135 12.00 0.87 6.55
N LEU A 136 10.79 0.43 6.18
CA LEU A 136 9.58 1.25 6.13
C LEU A 136 9.25 1.94 7.47
N TYR A 137 9.39 1.21 8.57
CA TYR A 137 8.97 1.64 9.90
C TYR A 137 10.05 2.42 10.67
N ALA A 138 11.18 2.75 10.03
CA ALA A 138 12.21 3.58 10.67
C ALA A 138 11.74 5.04 10.87
N GLN A 139 10.87 5.53 9.98
CA GLN A 139 10.29 6.87 10.04
C GLN A 139 8.80 6.77 9.73
N VAL A 140 7.98 6.93 10.77
CA VAL A 140 6.52 6.79 10.74
C VAL A 140 5.90 8.15 11.06
N TYR A 141 4.71 8.42 10.52
CA TYR A 141 3.97 9.62 10.87
C TYR A 141 3.45 9.50 12.30
N SER A 142 3.88 10.42 13.16
CA SER A 142 3.35 10.52 14.52
C SER A 142 1.94 11.10 14.46
N HIS A 143 0.95 10.25 14.68
CA HIS A 143 -0.39 10.73 14.95
C HIS A 143 -0.44 11.13 16.41
N VAL A 144 -0.55 12.43 16.67
CA VAL A 144 -0.89 12.91 18.01
C VAL A 144 -2.32 12.48 18.25
N VAL A 145 -2.48 11.37 18.96
CA VAL A 145 -3.77 10.99 19.55
C VAL A 145 -4.07 12.11 20.55
N ARG A 146 -4.86 13.11 20.13
CA ARG A 146 -5.44 14.10 21.03
C ARG A 146 -6.56 13.43 21.81
N GLU A 147 -6.20 12.46 22.63
CA GLU A 147 -7.04 12.09 23.74
C GLU A 147 -6.73 13.11 24.83
N ASN A 148 -7.74 13.88 25.23
CA ASN A 148 -7.72 14.56 26.52
C ASN A 148 -7.75 13.47 27.60
N LEU A 149 -6.60 12.82 27.83
CA LEU A 149 -6.38 11.87 28.93
C LEU A 149 -6.13 12.57 30.26
N GLU A 150 -6.33 13.89 30.33
CA GLU A 150 -6.21 14.66 31.56
C GLU A 150 -7.14 14.13 32.66
N THR A 151 -8.23 13.45 32.28
CA THR A 151 -9.07 12.68 33.20
C THR A 151 -8.96 11.19 32.86
N LEU A 152 -8.21 10.43 33.66
CA LEU A 152 -8.29 8.96 33.64
C LEU A 152 -9.71 8.56 34.06
N PRO A 153 -10.56 8.04 33.16
CA PRO A 153 -11.91 7.67 33.52
C PRO A 153 -11.88 6.46 34.46
N LEU A 154 -12.77 6.42 35.45
CA LEU A 154 -12.87 5.30 36.39
C LEU A 154 -13.22 3.96 35.71
N VAL A 155 -13.86 4.03 34.53
CA VAL A 155 -14.28 2.89 33.72
C VAL A 155 -13.89 3.13 32.27
N SER A 156 -13.24 2.15 31.65
CA SER A 156 -12.94 2.13 30.22
C SER A 156 -13.71 0.99 29.55
N VAL A 157 -14.44 1.32 28.48
CA VAL A 157 -15.21 0.34 27.69
C VAL A 157 -14.55 0.21 26.32
N ILE A 158 -14.02 -0.97 26.03
CA ILE A 158 -13.44 -1.30 24.72
C ILE A 158 -14.49 -2.03 23.91
N ILE A 159 -15.00 -1.41 22.84
CA ILE A 159 -15.98 -2.04 21.95
C ILE A 159 -15.28 -2.55 20.69
N PRO A 160 -15.19 -3.88 20.48
CA PRO A 160 -14.67 -4.41 19.23
C PRO A 160 -15.67 -4.15 18.11
N THR A 161 -15.26 -3.42 17.08
CA THR A 161 -16.18 -2.93 16.07
C THR A 161 -16.62 -3.99 15.05
N LEU A 162 -15.90 -5.11 14.93
CA LEU A 162 -16.18 -6.30 14.09
C LEU A 162 -16.87 -6.01 12.73
N ASN A 163 -16.56 -4.86 12.12
CA ASN A 163 -17.22 -4.37 10.90
C ASN A 163 -18.77 -4.25 10.99
N ARG A 164 -19.32 -4.04 12.20
CA ARG A 164 -20.76 -3.93 12.50
C ARG A 164 -21.17 -2.48 12.78
N TYR A 165 -20.82 -1.58 11.87
CA TYR A 165 -21.01 -0.14 12.06
C TYR A 165 -22.48 0.28 12.21
N GLU A 166 -23.42 -0.43 11.59
CA GLU A 166 -24.85 -0.13 11.77
C GLU A 166 -25.31 -0.37 13.22
N HIS A 167 -24.88 -1.47 13.84
CA HIS A 167 -25.21 -1.75 15.24
C HIS A 167 -24.54 -0.75 16.19
N LEU A 168 -23.28 -0.39 15.91
CA LEU A 168 -22.59 0.64 16.69
C LEU A 168 -23.32 1.97 16.59
N ARG A 169 -23.76 2.35 15.39
CA ARG A 169 -24.55 3.57 15.18
C ARG A 169 -25.82 3.56 16.03
N ASN A 170 -26.51 2.42 16.14
CA ASN A 170 -27.70 2.31 16.97
C ASN A 170 -27.41 2.33 18.48
N ILE A 171 -26.23 1.86 18.92
CA ILE A 171 -25.82 1.88 20.33
C ILE A 171 -25.41 3.29 20.77
N PHE A 172 -24.86 4.10 19.86
CA PHE A 172 -24.34 5.44 20.12
C PHE A 172 -25.25 6.59 19.66
N ALA A 173 -26.38 6.30 19.02
CA ALA A 173 -27.40 7.29 18.66
C ALA A 173 -28.37 7.52 19.82
#